data_AF-A0A1J3GLQ1-F1
#
_entry.id   AF-A0A1J3GLQ1-F1
#
_cell.length_a   1.000
_cell.length_b   1.000
_cell.length_c   1.000
_cell.angle_alpha   90.00
_cell.angle_beta   90.00
_cell.angle_gamma   90.00
#
_symmetry.space_group_name_H-M   'P 1'
#
loop_
_entity.id
_entity.type
_entity.pdbx_description
1 polymer ?
#
loop_
_entity_poly.entity_id
_entity_poly.type
_entity_poly.pdbx_seq_one_letter_code
_entity_poly.pdbx_strand_id
1 'polypeptide(L)'
;QLFKNHVGFDSDSYLELHNLGMKLYTEAMEEIVTGEDAQELFDIAADKFQEMAALAMFNWGNVHMSKARRQIFFPEDGTRETILEKVEAGFEWTKNEYNKAAEKYEEAVKIKADFYEALLALGQQQFEQAKLCWYHALSGKIDVESEASQDVLKLYNKAEESMEKGMQIWEEMEERRLNGISSFDKHKELLQKLGLDGVFSEATDEENAEQTANMSSQINLLWGSLLYERSIVEYKLGLATWDECLEVAVEKFELAGASATDVAVMMKNHCSNENALEGMGFKIDEIVQAWNEMYDAKRWQIGVPSFRLEPLFRRRSPKLHDILENVFSGPR
;
A
#
# COMPACT_ATOMS: atom_id res chain seq x y z
N GLN A 1 0.31 6.48 -21.10
CA GLN A 1 -0.38 7.08 -19.94
C GLN A 1 -1.50 6.22 -19.35
N LEU A 2 -2.62 5.97 -20.04
CA LEU A 2 -3.76 5.24 -19.46
C LEU A 2 -3.43 3.86 -18.90
N PHE A 3 -2.62 3.05 -19.59
CA PHE A 3 -2.20 1.74 -19.10
C PHE A 3 -1.33 1.85 -17.83
N LYS A 4 -0.34 2.77 -17.80
CA LYS A 4 0.53 3.03 -16.65
C LYS A 4 -0.27 3.43 -15.41
N ASN A 5 -1.23 4.34 -15.57
CA ASN A 5 -2.13 4.78 -14.50
C ASN A 5 -3.04 3.64 -13.99
N HIS A 6 -3.44 2.71 -14.87
CA HIS A 6 -4.35 1.61 -14.52
C HIS A 6 -3.65 0.39 -13.89
N VAL A 7 -2.45 0.04 -14.37
CA VAL A 7 -1.68 -1.11 -13.84
C VAL A 7 -0.71 -0.73 -12.72
N GLY A 8 -0.46 0.56 -12.57
CA GLY A 8 0.48 1.09 -11.60
C GLY A 8 1.94 0.81 -11.84
N PHE A 9 2.27 0.57 -13.09
CA PHE A 9 3.63 0.28 -13.49
C PHE A 9 4.25 1.56 -14.04
N ASP A 10 5.08 2.21 -13.23
CA ASP A 10 5.92 3.30 -13.68
C ASP A 10 7.25 2.73 -14.22
N SER A 11 7.26 2.42 -15.51
CA SER A 11 8.47 1.99 -16.22
C SER A 11 9.53 3.09 -16.30
N ASP A 12 9.12 4.35 -16.18
CA ASP A 12 9.99 5.49 -16.46
C ASP A 12 10.96 5.67 -15.28
N SER A 13 10.45 5.62 -14.05
CA SER A 13 11.26 5.54 -12.81
C SER A 13 12.38 4.50 -12.88
N TYR A 14 12.11 3.29 -13.37
CA TYR A 14 13.11 2.21 -13.42
C TYR A 14 14.22 2.50 -14.43
N LEU A 15 13.84 2.99 -15.62
CA LEU A 15 14.78 3.34 -16.68
C LEU A 15 15.60 4.59 -16.32
N GLU A 16 15.00 5.54 -15.63
CA GLU A 16 15.68 6.73 -15.11
C GLU A 16 16.77 6.35 -14.11
N LEU A 17 16.47 5.49 -13.13
CA LEU A 17 17.46 4.98 -12.18
C LEU A 17 18.64 4.30 -12.89
N HIS A 18 18.37 3.52 -13.95
CA HIS A 18 19.40 2.86 -14.73
C HIS A 18 20.30 3.82 -15.48
N ASN A 19 19.69 4.74 -16.23
CA ASN A 19 20.42 5.73 -17.00
C ASN A 19 21.26 6.62 -16.09
N LEU A 20 20.71 6.98 -14.93
CA LEU A 20 21.39 7.79 -13.92
C LEU A 20 22.60 7.05 -13.32
N GLY A 21 22.40 5.81 -12.83
CA GLY A 21 23.49 5.00 -12.29
C GLY A 21 24.60 4.77 -13.31
N MET A 22 24.25 4.48 -14.57
CA MET A 22 25.21 4.32 -15.67
C MET A 22 25.96 5.61 -15.98
N LYS A 23 25.27 6.76 -15.99
CA LYS A 23 25.90 8.06 -16.25
C LYS A 23 26.91 8.41 -15.15
N LEU A 24 26.51 8.29 -13.89
CA LEU A 24 27.38 8.56 -12.73
C LEU A 24 28.58 7.62 -12.69
N TYR A 25 28.38 6.33 -12.96
CA TYR A 25 29.46 5.36 -13.06
C TYR A 25 30.45 5.70 -14.19
N THR A 26 29.95 6.11 -15.36
CA THR A 26 30.80 6.46 -16.50
C THR A 26 31.62 7.71 -16.19
N GLU A 27 31.00 8.72 -15.58
CA GLU A 27 31.65 9.95 -15.15
C GLU A 27 32.76 9.68 -14.12
N ALA A 28 32.48 8.82 -13.13
CA ALA A 28 33.47 8.40 -12.13
C ALA A 28 34.66 7.65 -12.74
N MET A 29 34.49 7.05 -13.92
CA MET A 29 35.52 6.30 -14.64
C MET A 29 36.34 7.17 -15.62
N GLU A 30 35.96 8.43 -15.87
CA GLU A 30 36.75 9.31 -16.75
C GLU A 30 38.13 9.64 -16.13
N GLU A 31 39.16 9.72 -16.99
CA GLU A 31 40.60 9.63 -16.66
C GLU A 31 41.17 10.76 -15.78
N ILE A 32 40.33 11.63 -15.21
CA ILE A 32 40.71 12.79 -14.38
C ILE A 32 40.27 12.64 -12.92
N VAL A 33 39.39 11.69 -12.57
CA VAL A 33 38.87 11.60 -11.19
C VAL A 33 39.60 10.52 -10.38
N THR A 34 40.84 10.81 -9.99
CA THR A 34 41.60 10.00 -9.00
C THR A 34 41.41 10.49 -7.56
N GLY A 35 40.40 11.34 -7.32
CA GLY A 35 40.13 11.99 -6.05
C GLY A 35 38.89 11.45 -5.33
N GLU A 36 38.67 11.96 -4.11
CA GLU A 36 37.51 11.63 -3.26
C GLU A 36 36.16 11.81 -4.00
N ASP A 37 36.07 12.80 -4.90
CA ASP A 37 34.88 13.05 -5.74
C ASP A 37 34.46 11.82 -6.60
N ALA A 38 35.39 10.97 -7.08
CA ALA A 38 35.03 9.74 -7.81
C ALA A 38 34.41 8.69 -6.91
N GLN A 39 34.91 8.57 -5.68
CA GLN A 39 34.38 7.62 -4.72
C GLN A 39 32.94 7.99 -4.36
N GLU A 40 32.67 9.28 -4.16
CA GLU A 40 31.31 9.77 -3.94
C GLU A 40 30.38 9.47 -5.14
N LEU A 41 30.83 9.68 -6.39
CA LEU A 41 30.05 9.31 -7.58
C LEU A 41 29.78 7.79 -7.67
N PHE A 42 30.76 6.95 -7.32
CA PHE A 42 30.56 5.50 -7.26
C PHE A 42 29.56 5.10 -6.18
N ASP A 43 29.60 5.73 -5.01
CA ASP A 43 28.65 5.48 -3.93
C ASP A 43 27.22 5.88 -4.34
N ILE A 44 27.05 7.03 -5.02
CA ILE A 44 25.75 7.46 -5.55
C ILE A 44 25.27 6.48 -6.64
N ALA A 45 26.15 6.06 -7.55
CA ALA A 45 25.79 5.09 -8.57
C ALA A 45 25.37 3.74 -7.95
N ALA A 46 26.09 3.27 -6.92
CA ALA A 46 25.77 2.07 -6.18
C ALA A 46 24.40 2.16 -5.49
N ASP A 47 24.10 3.28 -4.82
CA ASP A 47 22.77 3.53 -4.23
C ASP A 47 21.66 3.49 -5.28
N LYS A 48 21.88 4.07 -6.47
CA LYS A 48 20.88 4.05 -7.56
C LYS A 48 20.63 2.65 -8.12
N PHE A 49 21.67 1.82 -8.24
CA PHE A 49 21.50 0.41 -8.61
C PHE A 49 20.85 -0.43 -7.50
N GLN A 50 21.15 -0.15 -6.24
CA GLN A 50 20.50 -0.80 -5.09
C GLN A 50 19.01 -0.45 -5.03
N GLU A 51 18.66 0.82 -5.23
CA GLU A 51 17.27 1.31 -5.33
C GLU A 51 16.53 0.62 -6.49
N MET A 52 17.16 0.50 -7.65
CA MET A 52 16.60 -0.23 -8.79
C MET A 52 16.33 -1.71 -8.46
N ALA A 53 17.25 -2.37 -7.76
CA ALA A 53 17.08 -3.77 -7.35
C ALA A 53 15.90 -3.93 -6.38
N ALA A 54 15.76 -3.02 -5.41
CA ALA A 54 14.61 -3.00 -4.51
C ALA A 54 13.30 -2.74 -5.27
N LEU A 55 13.31 -1.79 -6.22
CA LEU A 55 12.16 -1.46 -7.07
C LEU A 55 11.75 -2.63 -7.97
N ALA A 56 12.70 -3.42 -8.47
CA ALA A 56 12.41 -4.64 -9.23
C ALA A 56 11.63 -5.66 -8.38
N MET A 57 12.07 -5.89 -7.15
CA MET A 57 11.39 -6.81 -6.22
C MET A 57 10.00 -6.30 -5.84
N PHE A 58 9.86 -5.00 -5.54
CA PHE A 58 8.57 -4.36 -5.30
C PHE A 58 7.60 -4.54 -6.49
N ASN A 59 8.05 -4.26 -7.71
CA ASN A 59 7.23 -4.43 -8.90
C ASN A 59 6.83 -5.89 -9.14
N TRP A 60 7.71 -6.84 -8.82
CA TRP A 60 7.37 -8.26 -8.85
C TRP A 60 6.30 -8.60 -7.80
N GLY A 61 6.39 -8.06 -6.60
CA GLY A 61 5.32 -8.14 -5.58
C GLY A 61 3.98 -7.63 -6.11
N ASN A 62 3.97 -6.49 -6.81
CA ASN A 62 2.75 -5.91 -7.42
C ASN A 62 2.11 -6.82 -8.48
N VAL A 63 2.91 -7.61 -9.20
CA VAL A 63 2.39 -8.65 -10.11
C VAL A 63 1.65 -9.73 -9.34
N HIS A 64 2.19 -10.18 -8.21
CA HIS A 64 1.54 -11.16 -7.34
C HIS A 64 0.26 -10.61 -6.71
N MET A 65 0.27 -9.37 -6.22
CA MET A 65 -0.94 -8.67 -5.78
C MET A 65 -2.00 -8.64 -6.90
N SER A 66 -1.59 -8.30 -8.13
CA SER A 66 -2.50 -8.29 -9.27
C SER A 66 -3.11 -9.65 -9.58
N LYS A 67 -2.36 -10.73 -9.39
CA LYS A 67 -2.85 -12.11 -9.55
C LYS A 67 -3.76 -12.55 -8.41
N ALA A 68 -3.54 -12.07 -7.19
CA ALA A 68 -4.42 -12.31 -6.05
C ALA A 68 -5.78 -11.64 -6.26
N ARG A 69 -5.81 -10.39 -6.76
CA ARG A 69 -7.05 -9.64 -7.04
C ARG A 69 -7.78 -10.07 -8.32
N ARG A 70 -7.51 -11.27 -8.86
CA ARG A 70 -8.14 -11.76 -10.10
C ARG A 70 -9.65 -11.98 -9.89
N GLN A 71 -10.43 -11.77 -10.95
CA GLN A 71 -11.85 -12.10 -10.91
C GLN A 71 -12.06 -13.62 -10.97
N ILE A 72 -12.94 -14.13 -10.13
CA ILE A 72 -13.40 -15.52 -10.15
C ILE A 72 -14.75 -15.56 -10.86
N PHE A 73 -14.89 -16.49 -11.82
CA PHE A 73 -16.10 -16.67 -12.60
C PHE A 73 -16.90 -17.87 -12.10
N PHE A 74 -18.15 -17.62 -11.70
CA PHE A 74 -19.11 -18.64 -11.33
C PHE A 74 -20.00 -18.97 -12.53
N PRO A 75 -20.35 -20.25 -12.75
CA PRO A 75 -21.34 -20.61 -13.76
C PRO A 75 -22.73 -20.13 -13.31
N GLU A 76 -23.54 -19.58 -14.22
CA GLU A 76 -24.89 -19.08 -13.91
C GLU A 76 -25.81 -20.18 -13.36
N ASP A 77 -25.65 -21.43 -13.83
CA ASP A 77 -26.40 -22.61 -13.38
C ASP A 77 -25.61 -23.50 -12.40
N GLY A 78 -24.60 -22.95 -11.72
CA GLY A 78 -23.75 -23.70 -10.80
C GLY A 78 -24.50 -24.16 -9.54
N THR A 79 -24.32 -25.42 -9.12
CA THR A 79 -24.84 -25.87 -7.83
C THR A 79 -24.07 -25.21 -6.67
N ARG A 80 -24.66 -25.21 -5.46
CA ARG A 80 -24.01 -24.67 -4.25
C ARG A 80 -22.65 -25.32 -4.01
N GLU A 81 -22.55 -26.63 -4.23
CA GLU A 81 -21.31 -27.40 -4.08
C GLU A 81 -20.24 -26.93 -5.08
N THR A 82 -20.61 -26.72 -6.35
CA THR A 82 -19.68 -26.20 -7.37
C THR A 82 -19.20 -24.77 -7.04
N ILE A 83 -20.08 -23.94 -6.47
CA ILE A 83 -19.73 -22.60 -6.01
C ILE A 83 -18.73 -22.68 -4.84
N LEU A 84 -18.99 -23.53 -3.85
CA LEU A 84 -18.11 -23.73 -2.69
C LEU A 84 -16.73 -24.24 -3.09
N GLU A 85 -16.65 -25.24 -3.98
CA GLU A 85 -15.38 -25.75 -4.50
C GLU A 85 -14.57 -24.65 -5.20
N LYS A 86 -15.23 -23.79 -5.99
CA LYS A 86 -14.57 -22.64 -6.64
C LYS A 86 -14.12 -21.57 -5.66
N VAL A 87 -14.91 -21.31 -4.62
CA VAL A 87 -14.56 -20.37 -3.55
C VAL A 87 -13.32 -20.86 -2.80
N GLU A 88 -13.26 -22.15 -2.45
CA GLU A 88 -12.12 -22.74 -1.74
C GLU A 88 -10.85 -22.72 -2.60
N ALA A 89 -10.94 -23.13 -3.86
CA ALA A 89 -9.81 -23.04 -4.80
C ALA A 89 -9.37 -21.57 -5.03
N GLY A 90 -10.33 -20.64 -4.99
CA GLY A 90 -10.07 -19.20 -5.05
C GLY A 90 -9.32 -18.69 -3.82
N PHE A 91 -9.73 -19.11 -2.64
CA PHE A 91 -9.09 -18.78 -1.37
C PHE A 91 -7.63 -19.22 -1.33
N GLU A 92 -7.36 -20.51 -1.59
CA GLU A 92 -6.00 -21.07 -1.58
C GLU A 92 -5.09 -20.40 -2.61
N TRP A 93 -5.60 -20.14 -3.81
CA TRP A 93 -4.87 -19.38 -4.82
C TRP A 93 -4.50 -17.97 -4.33
N THR A 94 -5.49 -17.25 -3.80
CA THR A 94 -5.32 -15.85 -3.39
C THR A 94 -4.34 -15.76 -2.22
N LYS A 95 -4.46 -16.64 -1.23
CA LYS A 95 -3.53 -16.77 -0.11
C LYS A 95 -2.09 -17.06 -0.56
N ASN A 96 -1.91 -17.96 -1.53
CA ASN A 96 -0.60 -18.28 -2.09
C ASN A 96 0.02 -17.08 -2.85
N GLU A 97 -0.77 -16.35 -3.63
CA GLU A 97 -0.27 -15.16 -4.32
C GLU A 97 0.03 -14.00 -3.35
N TYR A 98 -0.74 -13.86 -2.27
CA TYR A 98 -0.40 -12.94 -1.17
C TYR A 98 0.93 -13.27 -0.51
N ASN A 99 1.20 -14.55 -0.20
CA ASN A 99 2.48 -14.96 0.37
C ASN A 99 3.67 -14.65 -0.56
N LYS A 100 3.51 -14.85 -1.88
CA LYS A 100 4.54 -14.50 -2.86
C LYS A 100 4.76 -12.99 -2.97
N ALA A 101 3.68 -12.20 -2.86
CA ALA A 101 3.82 -10.74 -2.82
C ALA A 101 4.60 -10.30 -1.57
N ALA A 102 4.27 -10.86 -0.40
CA ALA A 102 4.96 -10.62 0.86
C ALA A 102 6.46 -10.88 0.75
N GLU A 103 6.84 -12.06 0.25
CA GLU A 103 8.24 -12.47 0.06
C GLU A 103 9.02 -11.44 -0.79
N LYS A 104 8.39 -10.93 -1.86
CA LYS A 104 9.03 -9.96 -2.75
C LYS A 104 9.15 -8.57 -2.13
N TYR A 105 8.16 -8.12 -1.36
CA TYR A 105 8.28 -6.87 -0.61
C TYR A 105 9.34 -6.96 0.49
N GLU A 106 9.41 -8.09 1.21
CA GLU A 106 10.46 -8.34 2.20
C GLU A 106 11.86 -8.39 1.57
N GLU A 107 12.01 -8.97 0.38
CA GLU A 107 13.26 -8.92 -0.40
C GLU A 107 13.64 -7.48 -0.77
N ALA A 108 12.68 -6.65 -1.17
CA ALA A 108 12.92 -5.24 -1.47
C ALA A 108 13.45 -4.48 -0.24
N VAL A 109 12.84 -4.69 0.93
CA VAL A 109 13.29 -4.09 2.21
C VAL A 109 14.67 -4.60 2.63
N LYS A 110 14.98 -5.88 2.39
CA LYS A 110 16.32 -6.43 2.65
C LYS A 110 17.38 -5.81 1.75
N ILE A 111 17.05 -5.51 0.50
CA ILE A 111 17.95 -4.83 -0.43
C ILE A 111 18.17 -3.39 -0.01
N LYS A 112 17.10 -2.66 0.34
CA LYS A 112 17.16 -1.25 0.76
C LYS A 112 16.18 -1.00 1.92
N ALA A 113 16.73 -0.85 3.12
CA ALA A 113 15.95 -0.80 4.37
C ALA A 113 15.09 0.48 4.51
N ASP A 114 15.51 1.59 3.90
CA ASP A 114 14.79 2.86 3.85
C ASP A 114 13.77 2.93 2.69
N PHE A 115 13.50 1.82 2.00
CA PHE A 115 12.52 1.76 0.91
C PHE A 115 11.09 1.63 1.45
N TYR A 116 10.56 2.76 1.94
CA TYR A 116 9.26 2.85 2.59
C TYR A 116 8.10 2.32 1.75
N GLU A 117 8.15 2.43 0.41
CA GLU A 117 7.09 1.92 -0.45
C GLU A 117 6.93 0.40 -0.33
N ALA A 118 8.03 -0.33 -0.16
CA ALA A 118 7.95 -1.77 0.04
C ALA A 118 7.31 -2.14 1.39
N LEU A 119 7.56 -1.36 2.45
CA LEU A 119 6.93 -1.55 3.76
C LEU A 119 5.43 -1.27 3.70
N LEU A 120 5.02 -0.16 3.07
CA LEU A 120 3.61 0.17 2.93
C LEU A 120 2.86 -0.84 2.05
N ALA A 121 3.48 -1.33 0.98
CA ALA A 121 2.92 -2.39 0.15
C ALA A 121 2.82 -3.73 0.89
N LEU A 122 3.81 -4.06 1.73
CA LEU A 122 3.77 -5.22 2.61
C LEU A 122 2.62 -5.10 3.62
N GLY A 123 2.44 -3.93 4.23
CA GLY A 123 1.32 -3.65 5.13
C GLY A 123 -0.03 -3.85 4.44
N GLN A 124 -0.21 -3.31 3.23
CA GLN A 124 -1.45 -3.51 2.47
C GLN A 124 -1.70 -4.98 2.14
N GLN A 125 -0.67 -5.69 1.70
CA GLN A 125 -0.76 -7.11 1.38
C GLN A 125 -1.23 -7.90 2.60
N GLN A 126 -0.60 -7.69 3.76
CA GLN A 126 -0.91 -8.38 5.00
C GLN A 126 -2.33 -8.05 5.49
N PHE A 127 -2.75 -6.80 5.35
CA PHE A 127 -4.11 -6.37 5.62
C PHE A 127 -5.14 -7.10 4.74
N GLU A 128 -4.94 -7.14 3.42
CA GLU A 128 -5.85 -7.86 2.54
C GLU A 128 -5.87 -9.37 2.81
N GLN A 129 -4.71 -9.95 3.15
CA GLN A 129 -4.64 -11.35 3.54
C GLN A 129 -5.38 -11.61 4.87
N ALA A 130 -5.31 -10.68 5.83
CA ALA A 130 -6.07 -10.76 7.08
C ALA A 130 -7.58 -10.77 6.79
N LYS A 131 -8.06 -9.86 5.94
CA LYS A 131 -9.46 -9.82 5.48
C LYS A 131 -9.86 -11.14 4.81
N LEU A 132 -9.05 -11.65 3.88
CA LEU A 132 -9.30 -12.91 3.20
C LEU A 132 -9.47 -14.07 4.19
N CYS A 133 -8.53 -14.21 5.12
CA CYS A 133 -8.56 -15.27 6.13
C CYS A 133 -9.74 -15.12 7.10
N TRP A 134 -10.07 -13.89 7.49
CA TRP A 134 -11.23 -13.61 8.33
C TRP A 134 -12.54 -14.05 7.67
N TYR A 135 -12.81 -13.59 6.45
CA TYR A 135 -14.05 -13.93 5.75
C TYR A 135 -14.16 -15.40 5.41
N HIS A 136 -13.04 -16.09 5.14
CA HIS A 136 -13.03 -17.55 4.97
C HIS A 136 -13.37 -18.28 6.27
N ALA A 137 -12.82 -17.83 7.39
CA ALA A 137 -13.06 -18.44 8.69
C ALA A 137 -14.53 -18.36 9.13
N LEU A 138 -15.30 -17.36 8.67
CA LEU A 138 -16.74 -17.21 8.95
C LEU A 138 -17.58 -18.41 8.47
N SER A 139 -17.04 -19.28 7.61
CA SER A 139 -17.66 -20.56 7.25
C SER A 139 -17.82 -21.52 8.44
N GLY A 140 -16.96 -21.40 9.46
CA GLY A 140 -16.91 -22.25 10.65
C GLY A 140 -17.57 -21.64 11.89
N LYS A 141 -17.39 -22.31 13.04
CA LYS A 141 -17.57 -21.65 14.35
C LYS A 141 -16.23 -21.01 14.71
N ILE A 142 -16.21 -19.69 14.84
CA ILE A 142 -15.03 -18.95 15.26
C ILE A 142 -15.20 -18.49 16.70
N ASP A 143 -14.13 -18.64 17.48
CA ASP A 143 -13.91 -17.97 18.75
C ASP A 143 -12.48 -17.41 18.79
N VAL A 144 -12.15 -16.67 19.85
CA VAL A 144 -10.84 -16.04 20.05
C VAL A 144 -9.70 -17.06 20.04
N GLU A 145 -9.94 -18.25 20.60
CA GLU A 145 -8.94 -19.29 20.80
C GLU A 145 -8.68 -20.14 19.54
N SER A 146 -9.55 -20.01 18.53
CA SER A 146 -9.37 -20.72 17.27
C SER A 146 -8.08 -20.28 16.56
N GLU A 147 -7.39 -21.25 15.95
CA GLU A 147 -6.17 -21.02 15.18
C GLU A 147 -6.38 -19.97 14.07
N ALA A 148 -7.55 -19.99 13.43
CA ALA A 148 -7.93 -19.02 12.42
C ALA A 148 -7.96 -17.58 12.95
N SER A 149 -8.57 -17.34 14.12
CA SER A 149 -8.58 -16.02 14.77
C SER A 149 -7.16 -15.55 15.11
N GLN A 150 -6.35 -16.44 15.68
CA GLN A 150 -4.97 -16.11 16.05
C GLN A 150 -4.13 -15.74 14.83
N ASP A 151 -4.30 -16.43 13.70
CA ASP A 151 -3.59 -16.13 12.47
C ASP A 151 -4.07 -14.83 11.81
N VAL A 152 -5.37 -14.53 11.87
CA VAL A 152 -5.94 -13.24 11.43
C VAL A 152 -5.37 -12.09 12.25
N LEU A 153 -5.36 -12.19 13.59
CA LEU A 153 -4.82 -11.16 14.48
C LEU A 153 -3.32 -10.95 14.26
N LYS A 154 -2.54 -12.03 14.03
CA LYS A 154 -1.11 -11.92 13.66
C LYS A 154 -0.92 -11.16 12.35
N LEU A 155 -1.77 -11.39 11.35
CA LEU A 155 -1.69 -10.66 10.07
C LEU A 155 -2.00 -9.17 10.26
N TYR A 156 -3.02 -8.81 11.06
CA TYR A 156 -3.28 -7.40 11.40
C TYR A 156 -2.12 -6.74 12.14
N ASN A 157 -1.54 -7.41 13.13
CA ASN A 157 -0.36 -6.89 13.85
C ASN A 157 0.82 -6.62 12.91
N LYS A 158 1.12 -7.57 12.00
CA LYS A 158 2.18 -7.38 11.00
C LYS A 158 1.87 -6.23 10.04
N ALA A 159 0.62 -6.13 9.62
CA ALA A 159 0.16 -5.09 8.70
C ALA A 159 0.33 -3.71 9.32
N GLU A 160 -0.08 -3.53 10.58
CA GLU A 160 0.10 -2.30 11.33
C GLU A 160 1.57 -1.95 11.56
N GLU A 161 2.40 -2.92 11.98
CA GLU A 161 3.86 -2.72 12.14
C GLU A 161 4.52 -2.25 10.83
N SER A 162 4.07 -2.80 9.70
CA SER A 162 4.58 -2.45 8.37
C SER A 162 4.10 -1.06 7.93
N MET A 163 2.85 -0.69 8.24
CA MET A 163 2.34 0.67 8.02
C MET A 163 3.10 1.70 8.84
N GLU A 164 3.28 1.43 10.14
CA GLU A 164 3.98 2.32 11.06
C GLU A 164 5.42 2.57 10.62
N LYS A 165 6.18 1.51 10.35
CA LYS A 165 7.57 1.63 9.86
C LYS A 165 7.66 2.35 8.52
N GLY A 166 6.75 2.03 7.59
CA GLY A 166 6.70 2.69 6.29
C GLY A 166 6.40 4.19 6.42
N MET A 167 5.43 4.55 7.25
CA MET A 167 5.07 5.95 7.50
C MET A 167 6.21 6.70 8.20
N GLN A 168 6.83 6.12 9.24
CA GLN A 168 7.94 6.75 9.95
C GLN A 168 9.10 7.08 9.00
N ILE A 169 9.52 6.13 8.18
CA ILE A 169 10.63 6.35 7.24
C ILE A 169 10.26 7.44 6.22
N TRP A 170 9.01 7.43 5.73
CA TRP A 170 8.52 8.45 4.81
C TRP A 170 8.52 9.85 5.44
N GLU A 171 8.01 9.99 6.68
CA GLU A 171 7.99 11.25 7.43
C GLU A 171 9.40 11.77 7.69
N GLU A 172 10.33 10.91 8.11
CA GLU A 172 11.73 11.28 8.34
C GLU A 172 12.42 11.73 7.04
N MET A 173 12.09 11.12 5.90
CA MET A 173 12.62 11.55 4.60
C MET A 173 12.05 12.90 4.19
N GLU A 174 10.75 13.12 4.41
CA GLU A 174 10.11 14.39 4.08
C GLU A 174 10.59 15.52 4.99
N GLU A 175 10.79 15.27 6.28
CA GLU A 175 11.40 16.23 7.21
C GLU A 175 12.82 16.61 6.76
N ARG A 176 13.65 15.62 6.37
CA ARG A 176 14.99 15.86 5.83
C ARG A 176 14.96 16.70 4.55
N ARG A 177 13.99 16.45 3.66
CA ARG A 177 13.77 17.21 2.43
C ARG A 177 13.39 18.66 2.73
N LEU A 178 12.43 18.88 3.62
CA LEU A 178 11.99 20.24 4.01
C LEU A 178 13.09 21.05 4.70
N ASN A 179 13.97 20.38 5.44
CA ASN A 179 15.12 21.01 6.10
C ASN A 179 16.34 21.20 5.17
N GLY A 180 16.28 20.77 3.91
CA GLY A 180 17.39 20.88 2.95
C GLY A 180 18.63 20.05 3.30
N ILE A 181 18.45 18.96 4.04
CA ILE A 181 19.52 18.07 4.50
C ILE A 181 19.39 16.66 3.91
N SER A 182 18.59 16.51 2.84
CA SER A 182 18.39 15.22 2.21
C SER A 182 19.67 14.73 1.52
N SER A 183 19.78 13.42 1.29
CA SER A 183 20.87 12.86 0.48
C SER A 183 20.87 13.46 -0.92
N PHE A 184 19.69 13.74 -1.47
CA PHE A 184 19.52 14.42 -2.75
C PHE A 184 20.15 15.81 -2.77
N ASP A 185 19.96 16.63 -1.73
CA ASP A 185 20.55 17.97 -1.65
C ASP A 185 22.08 17.92 -1.65
N LYS A 186 22.66 16.97 -0.91
CA LYS A 186 24.11 16.73 -0.89
C LYS A 186 24.63 16.26 -2.25
N HIS A 187 23.93 15.31 -2.89
CA HIS A 187 24.30 14.85 -4.22
C HIS A 187 24.19 15.98 -5.25
N LYS A 188 23.19 16.87 -5.12
CA LYS A 188 22.99 18.01 -6.00
C LYS A 188 24.16 19.00 -5.90
N GLU A 189 24.61 19.34 -4.70
CA GLU A 189 25.79 20.21 -4.51
C GLU A 189 27.05 19.62 -5.15
N LEU A 190 27.28 18.31 -4.99
CA LEU A 190 28.40 17.61 -5.62
C LEU A 190 28.29 17.64 -7.15
N LEU A 191 27.10 17.37 -7.69
CA LEU A 191 26.90 17.37 -9.14
C LEU A 191 27.04 18.76 -9.74
N GLN A 192 26.63 19.80 -9.02
CA GLN A 192 26.88 21.17 -9.41
C GLN A 192 28.36 21.52 -9.46
N LYS A 193 29.12 21.09 -8.45
CA LYS A 193 30.58 21.24 -8.43
C LYS A 193 31.24 20.56 -9.65
N LEU A 194 30.66 19.46 -10.12
CA LEU A 194 31.16 18.67 -11.26
C LEU A 194 30.57 19.10 -12.62
N GLY A 195 29.70 20.12 -12.67
CA GLY A 195 29.07 20.59 -13.92
C GLY A 195 27.97 19.66 -14.47
N LEU A 196 27.38 18.84 -13.60
CA LEU A 196 26.39 17.81 -13.91
C LEU A 196 24.97 18.21 -13.48
N ASP A 197 24.71 19.51 -13.36
CA ASP A 197 23.45 20.13 -12.88
C ASP A 197 22.18 19.60 -13.55
N GLY A 198 22.26 19.16 -14.82
CA GLY A 198 21.12 18.68 -15.61
C GLY A 198 20.86 17.17 -15.53
N VAL A 199 21.50 16.46 -14.59
CA VAL A 199 21.34 15.00 -14.45
C VAL A 199 19.99 14.61 -13.84
N PHE A 200 19.42 15.47 -13.00
CA PHE A 200 18.13 15.23 -12.34
C PHE A 200 17.04 16.13 -12.93
N SER A 201 15.83 15.57 -13.06
CA SER A 201 14.63 16.35 -13.36
C SER A 201 14.12 16.99 -12.08
N GLU A 202 14.01 18.32 -12.05
CA GLU A 202 13.43 19.04 -10.89
C GLU A 202 11.91 19.19 -11.07
N ALA A 203 11.15 18.60 -10.14
CA ALA A 203 9.75 18.98 -9.93
C ALA A 203 9.70 20.32 -9.18
N THR A 204 8.70 21.14 -9.49
CA THR A 204 8.51 22.44 -8.81
C THR A 204 8.12 22.26 -7.34
N ASP A 205 8.37 23.27 -6.50
CA ASP A 205 8.01 23.23 -5.08
C ASP A 205 6.50 22.99 -4.86
N GLU A 206 5.65 23.55 -5.74
CA GLU A 206 4.20 23.34 -5.72
C GLU A 206 3.83 21.89 -6.08
N GLU A 207 4.46 21.31 -7.11
CA GLU A 207 4.25 19.89 -7.48
C GLU A 207 4.71 18.94 -6.37
N ASN A 208 5.84 19.22 -5.73
CA ASN A 208 6.35 18.44 -4.61
C ASN A 208 5.42 18.50 -3.40
N ALA A 209 4.95 19.70 -3.03
CA ALA A 209 4.04 19.86 -1.90
C ALA A 209 2.71 19.12 -2.13
N GLU A 210 2.17 19.20 -3.35
CA GLU A 210 0.94 18.50 -3.71
C GLU A 210 1.14 16.97 -3.75
N GLN A 211 2.27 16.47 -4.26
CA GLN A 211 2.61 15.04 -4.21
C GLN A 211 2.76 14.53 -2.78
N THR A 212 3.43 15.28 -1.90
CA THR A 212 3.57 14.93 -0.47
C THR A 212 2.21 14.88 0.22
N ALA A 213 1.36 15.89 0.04
CA ALA A 213 0.03 15.92 0.64
C ALA A 213 -0.83 14.73 0.17
N ASN A 214 -0.74 14.42 -1.12
CA ASN A 214 -1.44 13.29 -1.73
C ASN A 214 -0.95 11.93 -1.21
N MET A 215 0.36 11.73 -1.07
CA MET A 215 0.95 10.54 -0.47
C MET A 215 0.48 10.38 0.99
N SER A 216 0.61 11.45 1.79
CA SER A 216 0.18 11.47 3.19
C SER A 216 -1.29 11.08 3.34
N SER A 217 -2.16 11.68 2.54
CA SER A 217 -3.59 11.41 2.57
C SER A 217 -3.88 9.94 2.26
N GLN A 218 -3.23 9.37 1.26
CA GLN A 218 -3.45 7.99 0.83
C GLN A 218 -2.87 6.96 1.80
N ILE A 219 -1.72 7.21 2.42
CA ILE A 219 -1.18 6.36 3.49
C ILE A 219 -2.13 6.35 4.69
N ASN A 220 -2.57 7.53 5.13
CA ASN A 220 -3.49 7.64 6.26
C ASN A 220 -4.86 6.99 5.96
N LEU A 221 -5.37 7.13 4.73
CA LEU A 221 -6.61 6.47 4.31
C LEU A 221 -6.52 4.94 4.40
N LEU A 222 -5.40 4.39 3.93
CA LEU A 222 -5.13 2.96 3.98
C LEU A 222 -4.96 2.47 5.42
N TRP A 223 -4.23 3.21 6.25
CA TRP A 223 -4.01 2.86 7.65
C TRP A 223 -5.32 2.93 8.46
N GLY A 224 -6.13 3.97 8.26
CA GLY A 224 -7.47 4.06 8.85
C GLY A 224 -8.36 2.89 8.44
N SER A 225 -8.32 2.48 7.16
CA SER A 225 -9.09 1.34 6.65
C SER A 225 -8.67 0.01 7.29
N LEU A 226 -7.37 -0.18 7.49
CA LEU A 226 -6.80 -1.34 8.17
C LEU A 226 -7.30 -1.42 9.62
N LEU A 227 -7.22 -0.32 10.36
CA LEU A 227 -7.61 -0.25 11.77
C LEU A 227 -9.12 -0.38 11.97
N TYR A 228 -9.91 0.19 11.07
CA TYR A 228 -11.36 0.05 11.09
C TYR A 228 -11.82 -1.39 10.82
N GLU A 229 -11.19 -2.11 9.90
CA GLU A 229 -11.51 -3.52 9.68
C GLU A 229 -11.02 -4.39 10.84
N ARG A 230 -9.85 -4.05 11.41
CA ARG A 230 -9.34 -4.71 12.62
C ARG A 230 -10.31 -4.54 13.79
N SER A 231 -10.86 -3.35 14.03
CA SER A 231 -11.82 -3.12 15.12
C SER A 231 -13.10 -3.94 14.94
N ILE A 232 -13.58 -4.14 13.70
CA ILE A 232 -14.72 -5.04 13.42
C ILE A 232 -14.39 -6.48 13.83
N VAL A 233 -13.20 -6.97 13.47
CA VAL A 233 -12.76 -8.32 13.83
C VAL A 233 -12.64 -8.47 15.33
N GLU A 234 -11.96 -7.53 16.00
CA GLU A 234 -11.76 -7.55 17.44
C GLU A 234 -13.08 -7.46 18.21
N TYR A 235 -14.03 -6.63 17.75
CA TYR A 235 -15.37 -6.53 18.33
C TYR A 235 -16.13 -7.86 18.22
N LYS A 236 -16.14 -8.49 17.03
CA LYS A 236 -16.79 -9.79 16.80
C LYS A 236 -16.17 -10.92 17.61
N LEU A 237 -14.88 -10.80 17.95
CA LEU A 237 -14.15 -11.70 18.82
C LEU A 237 -14.33 -11.36 20.32
N GLY A 238 -14.94 -10.24 20.68
CA GLY A 238 -15.11 -9.80 22.07
C GLY A 238 -13.82 -9.30 22.73
N LEU A 239 -12.84 -8.84 21.95
CA LEU A 239 -11.58 -8.29 22.43
C LEU A 239 -11.74 -6.80 22.76
N ALA A 240 -11.40 -6.38 23.99
CA ALA A 240 -11.61 -5.01 24.46
C ALA A 240 -10.80 -3.93 23.69
N THR A 241 -9.80 -4.32 22.91
CA THR A 241 -8.95 -3.43 22.10
C THR A 241 -9.66 -2.85 20.87
N TRP A 242 -10.86 -3.34 20.54
CA TRP A 242 -11.60 -2.89 19.36
C TRP A 242 -11.89 -1.39 19.36
N ASP A 243 -12.14 -0.80 20.53
CA ASP A 243 -12.53 0.60 20.68
C ASP A 243 -11.35 1.52 20.40
N GLU A 244 -10.18 1.22 20.97
CA GLU A 244 -8.92 1.91 20.69
C GLU A 244 -8.55 1.81 19.20
N CYS A 245 -8.68 0.63 18.59
CA CYS A 245 -8.46 0.47 17.15
C CYS A 245 -9.38 1.37 16.32
N LEU A 246 -10.66 1.50 16.72
CA LEU A 246 -11.62 2.35 16.02
C LEU A 246 -11.33 3.84 16.22
N GLU A 247 -10.93 4.26 17.41
CA GLU A 247 -10.51 5.65 17.69
C GLU A 247 -9.30 6.04 16.83
N VAL A 248 -8.25 5.22 16.80
CA VAL A 248 -7.07 5.48 15.97
C VAL A 248 -7.43 5.44 14.48
N ALA A 249 -8.33 4.55 14.06
CA ALA A 249 -8.82 4.55 12.68
C ALA A 249 -9.43 5.90 12.29
N VAL A 250 -10.29 6.46 13.16
CA VAL A 250 -10.91 7.79 12.95
C VAL A 250 -9.86 8.88 12.84
N GLU A 251 -8.86 8.91 13.73
CA GLU A 251 -7.75 9.87 13.64
C GLU A 251 -7.02 9.79 12.30
N LYS A 252 -6.74 8.56 11.82
CA LYS A 252 -6.12 8.37 10.50
C LYS A 252 -7.01 8.85 9.37
N PHE A 253 -8.33 8.63 9.41
CA PHE A 253 -9.22 9.18 8.40
C PHE A 253 -9.24 10.72 8.43
N GLU A 254 -9.25 11.34 9.60
CA GLU A 254 -9.18 12.80 9.73
C GLU A 254 -7.87 13.35 9.14
N LEU A 255 -6.73 12.70 9.42
CA LEU A 255 -5.43 13.02 8.80
C LEU A 255 -5.42 12.80 7.28
N ALA A 256 -6.21 11.84 6.78
CA ALA A 256 -6.42 11.63 5.35
C ALA A 256 -7.30 12.72 4.70
N GLY A 257 -7.94 13.57 5.49
CA GLY A 257 -8.82 14.64 5.06
C GLY A 257 -10.32 14.31 5.14
N ALA A 258 -10.71 13.26 5.89
CA ALA A 258 -12.11 12.89 6.17
C ALA A 258 -12.93 14.06 6.69
N SER A 259 -14.07 14.31 6.05
CA SER A 259 -15.03 15.25 6.61
C SER A 259 -15.67 14.64 7.85
N ALA A 260 -16.04 15.46 8.83
CA ALA A 260 -16.75 15.01 10.02
C ALA A 260 -18.03 14.23 9.68
N THR A 261 -18.68 14.54 8.55
CA THR A 261 -19.85 13.81 8.05
C THR A 261 -19.47 12.38 7.62
N ASP A 262 -18.38 12.21 6.88
CA ASP A 262 -17.94 10.89 6.41
C ASP A 262 -17.50 10.01 7.60
N VAL A 263 -16.76 10.60 8.56
CA VAL A 263 -16.40 9.94 9.82
C VAL A 263 -17.65 9.50 10.60
N ALA A 264 -18.65 10.38 10.72
CA ALA A 264 -19.89 10.04 11.42
C ALA A 264 -20.67 8.91 10.74
N VAL A 265 -20.70 8.88 9.40
CA VAL A 265 -21.32 7.78 8.63
C VAL A 265 -20.56 6.48 8.88
N MET A 266 -19.24 6.50 8.88
CA MET A 266 -18.41 5.33 9.15
C MET A 266 -18.64 4.79 10.57
N MET A 267 -18.61 5.65 11.58
CA MET A 267 -18.90 5.28 12.98
C MET A 267 -20.30 4.70 13.16
N LYS A 268 -21.28 5.20 12.39
CA LYS A 268 -22.64 4.67 12.40
C LYS A 268 -22.73 3.27 11.78
N ASN A 269 -21.87 2.95 10.81
CA ASN A 269 -21.86 1.66 10.12
C ASN A 269 -21.04 0.59 10.86
N HIS A 270 -20.24 0.97 11.87
CA HIS A 270 -19.47 0.02 12.64
C HIS A 270 -20.38 -0.94 13.42
N CYS A 271 -20.02 -2.23 13.46
CA CYS A 271 -20.86 -3.29 14.02
C CYS A 271 -21.07 -3.24 15.54
N SER A 272 -20.33 -2.37 16.25
CA SER A 272 -20.57 -2.08 17.67
C SER A 272 -21.75 -1.15 17.92
N ASN A 273 -22.29 -0.50 16.89
CA ASN A 273 -23.42 0.40 17.02
C ASN A 273 -24.74 -0.38 16.94
N GLU A 274 -25.49 -0.44 18.05
CA GLU A 274 -26.81 -1.11 18.12
C GLU A 274 -27.85 -0.53 17.13
N ASN A 275 -27.67 0.71 16.67
CA ASN A 275 -28.54 1.36 15.70
C ASN A 275 -28.09 1.16 14.23
N ALA A 276 -26.99 0.44 14.00
CA ALA A 276 -26.59 0.04 12.66
C ALA A 276 -27.62 -0.97 12.14
N LEU A 277 -28.42 -0.57 11.14
CA LEU A 277 -29.35 -1.48 10.48
C LEU A 277 -28.54 -2.58 9.78
N GLU A 278 -28.68 -3.83 10.25
CA GLU A 278 -28.09 -5.01 9.60
C GLU A 278 -28.44 -5.00 8.10
N GLY A 279 -27.41 -4.94 7.25
CA GLY A 279 -27.54 -4.95 5.80
C GLY A 279 -27.86 -3.60 5.11
N MET A 280 -27.88 -2.47 5.83
CA MET A 280 -28.06 -1.12 5.23
C MET A 280 -26.88 -0.15 5.44
N GLY A 281 -25.77 -0.60 6.04
CA GLY A 281 -24.54 0.19 6.16
C GLY A 281 -23.66 0.09 4.90
N PHE A 282 -22.91 1.15 4.59
CA PHE A 282 -21.89 1.12 3.54
C PHE A 282 -20.66 0.38 4.04
N LYS A 283 -20.09 -0.49 3.21
CA LYS A 283 -18.80 -1.12 3.52
C LYS A 283 -17.68 -0.07 3.47
N ILE A 284 -16.65 -0.22 4.28
CA ILE A 284 -15.50 0.69 4.24
C ILE A 284 -14.87 0.71 2.85
N ASP A 285 -14.83 -0.43 2.15
CA ASP A 285 -14.33 -0.53 0.78
C ASP A 285 -15.15 0.35 -0.20
N GLU A 286 -16.44 0.56 0.02
CA GLU A 286 -17.29 1.44 -0.80
C GLU A 286 -17.03 2.92 -0.50
N ILE A 287 -16.87 3.26 0.78
CA ILE A 287 -16.54 4.62 1.24
C ILE A 287 -15.17 5.04 0.68
N VAL A 288 -14.17 4.17 0.83
CA VAL A 288 -12.81 4.37 0.31
C VAL A 288 -12.81 4.45 -1.22
N GLN A 289 -13.63 3.65 -1.91
CA GLN A 289 -13.75 3.73 -3.36
C GLN A 289 -14.32 5.08 -3.81
N ALA A 290 -15.36 5.59 -3.14
CA ALA A 290 -15.92 6.90 -3.43
C ALA A 290 -14.89 8.03 -3.18
N TRP A 291 -14.10 7.90 -2.11
CA TRP A 291 -12.99 8.80 -1.83
C TRP A 291 -11.97 8.84 -2.96
N ASN A 292 -11.54 7.67 -3.42
CA ASN A 292 -10.57 7.53 -4.50
C ASN A 292 -11.08 8.13 -5.82
N GLU A 293 -12.38 7.99 -6.11
CA GLU A 293 -13.01 8.58 -7.29
C GLU A 293 -13.06 10.12 -7.19
N MET A 294 -13.36 10.69 -6.02
CA MET A 294 -13.30 12.13 -5.78
C MET A 294 -11.87 12.68 -5.92
N TYR A 295 -10.90 11.95 -5.38
CA TYR A 295 -9.48 12.27 -5.48
C TYR A 295 -9.02 12.25 -6.95
N ASP A 296 -9.37 11.22 -7.73
CA ASP A 296 -9.05 11.14 -9.16
C ASP A 296 -9.56 12.36 -9.93
N ALA A 297 -10.80 12.78 -9.64
CA ALA A 297 -11.39 13.96 -10.27
C ALA A 297 -10.61 15.24 -9.96
N LYS A 298 -10.16 15.43 -8.71
CA LYS A 298 -9.32 16.59 -8.32
C LYS A 298 -7.94 16.53 -8.97
N ARG A 299 -7.28 15.36 -8.92
CA ARG A 299 -5.95 15.17 -9.48
C ARG A 299 -5.93 15.40 -10.99
N TRP A 300 -6.94 14.93 -11.72
CA TRP A 300 -7.07 15.18 -13.16
C TRP A 300 -7.23 16.67 -13.50
N GLN A 301 -7.82 17.46 -12.61
CA GLN A 301 -7.93 18.91 -12.79
C GLN A 301 -6.60 19.63 -12.53
N ILE A 302 -5.81 19.17 -11.57
CA ILE A 302 -4.54 19.80 -11.16
C ILE A 302 -3.38 19.35 -12.06
N GLY A 303 -3.45 18.15 -12.66
CA GLY A 303 -2.45 17.64 -13.60
C GLY A 303 -1.25 16.94 -12.96
N VAL A 304 -1.29 16.65 -11.65
CA VAL A 304 -0.17 16.04 -10.93
C VAL A 304 0.05 14.57 -11.33
N PRO A 305 1.30 14.13 -11.56
CA PRO A 305 1.65 12.73 -11.82
C PRO A 305 1.27 11.78 -10.68
N SER A 306 1.32 10.47 -10.98
CA SER A 306 0.92 9.43 -10.03
C SER A 306 2.13 9.03 -9.22
N PHE A 307 1.98 8.79 -7.92
CA PHE A 307 3.06 8.17 -7.14
C PHE A 307 2.99 6.64 -7.21
N ARG A 308 4.11 5.96 -6.94
CA ARG A 308 4.29 4.52 -7.21
C ARG A 308 3.30 3.60 -6.45
N LEU A 309 2.89 3.98 -5.24
CA LEU A 309 1.97 3.22 -4.39
C LEU A 309 0.49 3.42 -4.73
N GLU A 310 0.17 4.57 -5.31
CA GLU A 310 -1.19 5.02 -5.60
C GLU A 310 -2.05 3.98 -6.36
N PRO A 311 -1.53 3.22 -7.33
CA PRO A 311 -2.29 2.19 -8.04
C PRO A 311 -2.52 0.93 -7.20
N LEU A 312 -1.60 0.62 -6.28
CA LEU A 312 -1.73 -0.50 -5.36
C LEU A 312 -2.84 -0.22 -4.35
N PHE A 313 -2.86 0.99 -3.79
CA PHE A 313 -3.77 1.46 -2.75
C PHE A 313 -5.19 1.63 -3.27
N ARG A 314 -5.35 2.16 -4.48
CA ARG A 314 -6.67 2.56 -5.01
C ARG A 314 -7.37 1.52 -5.86
N ARG A 315 -6.79 0.33 -6.02
CA ARG A 315 -7.44 -0.74 -6.75
C ARG A 315 -8.57 -1.31 -5.90
N ARG A 316 -9.75 -1.45 -6.51
CA ARG A 316 -10.95 -2.00 -5.86
C ARG A 316 -10.67 -3.28 -5.09
N SER A 317 -11.37 -3.43 -3.96
CA SER A 317 -11.34 -4.62 -3.12
C SER A 317 -11.57 -5.88 -3.95
N PRO A 318 -10.81 -6.97 -3.70
CA PRO A 318 -11.01 -8.24 -4.38
C PRO A 318 -12.44 -8.76 -4.19
N LYS A 319 -13.14 -9.04 -5.29
CA LYS A 319 -14.50 -9.60 -5.27
C LYS A 319 -14.62 -10.87 -4.42
N LEU A 320 -13.53 -11.63 -4.25
CA LEU A 320 -13.52 -12.84 -3.43
C LEU A 320 -13.85 -12.54 -1.96
N HIS A 321 -13.43 -11.39 -1.40
CA HIS A 321 -13.79 -11.02 -0.03
C HIS A 321 -15.31 -10.89 0.13
N ASP A 322 -15.96 -10.17 -0.79
CA ASP A 322 -17.41 -10.03 -0.81
C ASP A 322 -18.12 -11.37 -1.00
N ILE A 323 -17.57 -12.26 -1.84
CA ILE A 323 -18.15 -13.58 -2.07
C ILE A 323 -18.05 -14.44 -0.80
N LEU A 324 -16.88 -14.48 -0.15
CA LEU A 324 -16.68 -15.24 1.08
C LEU A 324 -17.64 -14.77 2.17
N GLU A 325 -17.76 -13.45 2.34
CA GLU A 325 -18.70 -12.87 3.30
C GLU A 325 -20.13 -13.29 3.00
N ASN A 326 -20.61 -13.15 1.75
CA ASN A 326 -22.00 -13.44 1.40
C ASN A 326 -22.33 -14.95 1.37
N VAL A 327 -21.40 -15.79 0.92
CA VAL A 327 -21.59 -17.25 0.82
C VAL A 327 -21.63 -17.88 2.21
N PHE A 328 -20.86 -17.36 3.16
CA PHE A 328 -20.74 -17.94 4.50
C PHE A 328 -21.58 -17.24 5.57
N SER A 329 -22.05 -16.01 5.34
CA SER A 329 -22.91 -15.27 6.28
C SER A 329 -24.42 -15.41 5.99
N GLY A 330 -24.83 -16.18 4.97
CA GLY A 330 -26.24 -16.44 4.67
C GLY A 330 -26.96 -17.31 5.72
N PRO A 331 -28.29 -17.22 5.86
CA PRO A 331 -29.04 -18.03 6.83
C PRO A 331 -28.84 -19.53 6.55
N ARG A 332 -28.46 -20.28 7.59
CA ARG A 332 -28.26 -21.73 7.54
C ARG A 332 -29.57 -22.50 7.42
#